data_AF-A0A1V4Q0F9-F1
#
_entry.id   AF-A0A1V4Q0F9-F1
#
_cell.length_a   1.000
_cell.length_b   1.000
_cell.length_c   1.000
_cell.angle_alpha   90.00
_cell.angle_beta   90.00
_cell.angle_gamma   90.00
#
_symmetry.space_group_name_H-M   'P 1'
#
loop_
_entity.id
_entity.type
_entity.pdbx_description
1 polymer ?
#
loop_
_entity_poly.entity_id
_entity_poly.type
_entity_poly.pdbx_seq_one_letter_code
_entity_poly.pdbx_strand_id
1 'polypeptide(L)'
;VQVDLDGVPGWALADDLEPEPPCERWCALLPGLDVTTMGWKQRDWYLGPHQAQVFDRNGNGGPTAWCDGRIVGCWTQDADGRVAVHLVENVDAAASKALARKADELTAWLDGVRIAARFPSPLSKSAIKR
;
A
#
# COMPACT_ATOMS: atom_id res chain seq x y z
N VAL A 1 -27.58 7.01 2.13
CA VAL A 1 -28.07 7.10 3.52
C VAL A 1 -26.90 7.28 4.48
N GLN A 2 -27.12 7.81 5.67
CA GLN A 2 -26.07 7.93 6.70
C GLN A 2 -25.80 6.56 7.33
N VAL A 3 -24.53 6.24 7.58
CA VAL A 3 -24.07 5.00 8.23
C VAL A 3 -23.06 5.31 9.33
N ASP A 4 -22.82 4.37 10.25
CA ASP A 4 -21.74 4.45 11.24
C ASP A 4 -20.49 3.74 10.72
N LEU A 5 -19.34 4.43 10.76
CA LEU A 5 -18.01 3.90 10.41
C LEU A 5 -17.15 3.88 11.68
N ASP A 6 -17.47 2.98 12.59
CA ASP A 6 -16.82 2.83 13.91
C ASP A 6 -16.89 4.13 14.75
N GLY A 7 -18.08 4.70 14.89
CA GLY A 7 -18.32 5.94 15.64
C GLY A 7 -18.10 7.22 14.83
N VAL A 8 -17.71 7.11 13.55
CA VAL A 8 -17.61 8.24 12.62
C VAL A 8 -18.78 8.21 11.63
N PRO A 9 -19.55 9.29 11.46
CA PRO A 9 -20.60 9.36 10.45
C PRO A 9 -20.06 9.18 9.01
N GLY A 10 -20.59 8.21 8.30
CA GLY A 10 -20.35 7.96 6.88
C GLY A 10 -21.61 8.08 6.03
N TRP A 11 -21.43 7.98 4.71
CA TRP A 11 -22.53 7.98 3.74
C TRP A 11 -22.35 6.84 2.73
N ALA A 12 -23.39 6.03 2.58
CA ALA A 12 -23.47 4.96 1.58
C ALA A 12 -24.61 5.24 0.58
N LEU A 13 -24.64 4.56 -0.56
CA LEU A 13 -25.84 4.55 -1.40
C LEU A 13 -26.98 3.84 -0.67
N ALA A 14 -28.22 4.16 -1.00
CA ALA A 14 -29.37 3.62 -0.26
C ALA A 14 -29.59 2.11 -0.52
N ASP A 15 -29.10 1.63 -1.65
CA ASP A 15 -29.16 0.26 -2.15
C ASP A 15 -27.84 -0.51 -1.97
N ASP A 16 -26.85 0.09 -1.29
CA ASP A 16 -25.52 -0.48 -1.07
C ASP A 16 -25.20 -0.52 0.44
N LEU A 17 -25.98 -1.34 1.15
CA LEU A 17 -25.90 -1.49 2.61
C LEU A 17 -25.65 -2.93 3.04
N GLU A 18 -25.62 -3.86 2.08
CA GLU A 18 -25.33 -5.25 2.36
C GLU A 18 -23.87 -5.37 2.80
N PRO A 19 -23.57 -6.13 3.87
CA PRO A 19 -22.19 -6.35 4.28
C PRO A 19 -21.37 -6.96 3.15
N GLU A 20 -20.17 -6.42 2.92
CA GLU A 20 -19.24 -7.02 1.98
C GLU A 20 -18.90 -8.45 2.44
N PRO A 21 -18.93 -9.46 1.54
CA PRO A 21 -18.57 -10.82 1.90
C PRO A 21 -17.14 -10.90 2.44
N PRO A 22 -16.85 -11.85 3.35
CA PRO A 22 -15.49 -12.10 3.79
C PRO A 22 -14.56 -12.37 2.61
N CYS A 23 -13.42 -11.67 2.57
CA CYS A 23 -12.38 -11.93 1.58
C CYS A 23 -11.27 -12.80 2.15
N GLU A 24 -10.61 -13.58 1.28
CA GLU A 24 -9.34 -14.20 1.61
C GLU A 24 -8.26 -13.12 1.83
N ARG A 25 -7.15 -13.51 2.47
CA ARG A 25 -5.99 -12.63 2.70
C ARG A 25 -5.63 -11.86 1.43
N TRP A 26 -5.64 -10.54 1.52
CA TRP A 26 -5.34 -9.68 0.40
C TRP A 26 -3.99 -8.97 0.60
N CYS A 27 -3.07 -9.15 -0.35
CA CYS A 27 -1.83 -8.38 -0.40
C CYS A 27 -1.60 -7.81 -1.79
N ALA A 28 -1.12 -6.57 -1.86
CA ALA A 28 -0.86 -5.88 -3.11
C ALA A 28 0.37 -4.96 -3.01
N LEU A 29 1.03 -4.77 -4.15
CA LEU A 29 2.08 -3.76 -4.34
C LEU A 29 1.54 -2.71 -5.31
N LEU A 30 1.24 -1.52 -4.80
CA LEU A 30 0.61 -0.46 -5.59
C LEU A 30 1.66 0.59 -6.02
N PRO A 31 1.54 1.16 -7.22
CA PRO A 31 2.48 2.18 -7.69
C PRO A 31 2.35 3.50 -6.90
N GLY A 32 3.31 4.40 -7.10
CA GLY A 32 3.20 5.75 -6.56
C GLY A 32 1.97 6.47 -7.12
N LEU A 33 1.32 7.27 -6.28
CA LEU A 33 0.06 7.96 -6.57
C LEU A 33 -1.13 7.06 -6.94
N ASP A 34 -1.12 5.77 -6.55
CA ASP A 34 -2.28 4.91 -6.75
C ASP A 34 -3.55 5.50 -6.10
N VAL A 35 -4.69 5.39 -6.80
CA VAL A 35 -5.97 5.96 -6.34
C VAL A 35 -6.45 5.34 -5.04
N THR A 36 -6.05 4.11 -4.72
CA THR A 36 -6.34 3.46 -3.44
C THR A 36 -5.61 4.18 -2.30
N THR A 37 -4.36 4.57 -2.52
CA THR A 37 -3.56 5.34 -1.55
C THR A 37 -3.98 6.82 -1.48
N MET A 38 -4.39 7.39 -2.61
CA MET A 38 -4.60 8.83 -2.76
C MET A 38 -6.06 9.28 -2.70
N GLY A 39 -7.01 8.34 -2.76
CA GLY A 39 -8.44 8.64 -2.96
C GLY A 39 -9.12 9.35 -1.79
N TRP A 40 -8.51 9.32 -0.60
CA TRP A 40 -9.09 9.87 0.62
C TRP A 40 -8.14 10.85 1.32
N LYS A 41 -8.69 11.99 1.75
CA LYS A 41 -7.95 12.96 2.57
C LYS A 41 -7.73 12.45 4.00
N GLN A 42 -8.77 11.87 4.60
CA GLN A 42 -8.70 11.17 5.89
C GLN A 42 -8.29 9.72 5.60
N ARG A 43 -7.17 9.30 6.19
CA ARG A 43 -6.48 8.08 5.75
C ARG A 43 -5.88 7.26 6.89
N ASP A 44 -6.13 7.67 8.13
CA ASP A 44 -5.62 7.02 9.34
C ASP A 44 -6.09 5.55 9.45
N TRP A 45 -7.31 5.24 9.01
CA TRP A 45 -7.89 3.89 8.97
C TRP A 45 -7.08 2.84 8.20
N TYR A 46 -6.35 3.21 7.14
CA TYR A 46 -5.48 2.29 6.42
C TYR A 46 -3.98 2.61 6.54
N LEU A 47 -3.59 3.71 7.18
CA LEU A 47 -2.17 4.09 7.36
C LEU A 47 -1.66 3.92 8.79
N GLY A 48 -2.52 4.02 9.79
CA GLY A 48 -2.10 4.18 11.17
C GLY A 48 -1.04 5.29 11.32
N PRO A 49 0.07 5.06 12.04
CA PRO A 49 1.09 6.08 12.30
C PRO A 49 2.08 6.29 11.13
N HIS A 50 1.93 5.58 10.01
CA HIS A 50 3.00 5.43 9.01
C HIS A 50 3.05 6.53 7.94
N GLN A 51 2.18 7.55 8.02
CA GLN A 51 2.09 8.59 7.00
C GLN A 51 3.44 9.22 6.65
N ALA A 52 4.25 9.59 7.66
CA ALA A 52 5.54 10.25 7.46
C ALA A 52 6.60 9.36 6.77
N GLN A 53 6.38 8.05 6.69
CA GLN A 53 7.28 7.11 6.04
C GLN A 53 6.89 6.86 4.58
N VAL A 54 5.59 6.85 4.27
CA VAL A 54 5.07 6.43 2.95
C VAL A 54 4.58 7.60 2.08
N PHE A 55 4.45 8.80 2.64
CA PHE A 55 4.18 10.04 1.90
C PHE A 55 5.38 10.98 1.90
N ASP A 56 5.58 11.69 0.80
CA ASP A 56 6.53 12.80 0.76
C ASP A 56 5.99 14.05 1.48
N ARG A 57 6.82 15.09 1.60
CA ARG A 57 6.45 16.36 2.26
C ARG A 57 5.29 17.09 1.57
N ASN A 58 5.07 16.85 0.29
CA ASN A 58 3.99 17.44 -0.50
C ASN A 58 2.69 16.64 -0.38
N GLY A 59 2.71 15.51 0.34
CA GLY A 59 1.56 14.64 0.53
C GLY A 59 1.33 13.66 -0.61
N ASN A 60 2.34 13.40 -1.46
CA ASN A 60 2.28 12.37 -2.49
C ASN A 60 2.61 11.00 -1.90
N GLY A 61 1.75 10.02 -2.13
CA GLY A 61 2.02 8.63 -1.77
C GLY A 61 3.05 8.00 -2.72
N GLY A 62 4.10 7.42 -2.15
CA GLY A 62 5.04 6.59 -2.91
C GLY A 62 4.46 5.21 -3.26
N PRO A 63 5.26 4.31 -3.86
CA PRO A 63 4.86 2.92 -4.04
C PRO A 63 4.61 2.26 -2.68
N THR A 64 3.51 1.52 -2.53
CA THR A 64 3.03 1.01 -1.23
C THR A 64 2.87 -0.50 -1.24
N ALA A 65 3.12 -1.12 -0.09
CA ALA A 65 2.82 -2.52 0.18
C ALA A 65 1.60 -2.61 1.10
N TRP A 66 0.59 -3.38 0.69
CA TRP A 66 -0.69 -3.49 1.38
C TRP A 66 -0.95 -4.90 1.89
N CYS A 67 -1.60 -4.99 3.05
CA CYS A 67 -2.15 -6.21 3.62
C CYS A 67 -3.51 -5.93 4.24
N ASP A 68 -4.55 -6.66 3.82
CA ASP A 68 -5.91 -6.59 4.35
C ASP A 68 -6.44 -5.16 4.53
N GLY A 69 -6.30 -4.36 3.47
CA GLY A 69 -6.77 -2.97 3.45
C GLY A 69 -5.87 -1.97 4.18
N ARG A 70 -4.71 -2.38 4.71
CA ARG A 70 -3.74 -1.49 5.37
C ARG A 70 -2.43 -1.38 4.62
N ILE A 71 -1.84 -0.19 4.62
CA ILE A 71 -0.46 0.04 4.17
C ILE A 71 0.49 -0.44 5.27
N VAL A 72 1.26 -1.48 4.97
CA VAL A 72 2.25 -2.09 5.89
C VAL A 72 3.69 -1.80 5.48
N GLY A 73 3.91 -1.05 4.39
CA GLY A 73 5.24 -0.73 3.90
C GLY A 73 5.27 -0.05 2.54
N CYS A 74 6.44 -0.09 1.90
CA CYS A 74 6.64 0.29 0.51
C CYS A 74 7.30 -0.83 -0.29
N TRP A 75 7.45 -0.62 -1.60
CA TRP A 75 8.33 -1.44 -2.42
C TRP A 75 9.26 -0.59 -3.28
N THR A 76 10.37 -1.18 -3.71
CA THR A 76 11.39 -0.57 -4.56
C THR A 76 11.89 -1.58 -5.59
N GLN A 77 12.68 -1.14 -6.58
CA GLN A 77 13.49 -2.04 -7.41
C GLN A 77 14.98 -1.85 -7.14
N ASP A 78 15.72 -2.95 -7.10
CA ASP A 78 17.18 -2.93 -7.03
C ASP A 78 17.82 -2.61 -8.40
N ALA A 79 19.15 -2.76 -8.48
CA ALA A 79 19.92 -2.53 -9.71
C ALA A 79 19.60 -3.53 -10.82
N ASP A 80 19.22 -4.75 -10.46
CA ASP A 80 18.85 -5.85 -11.36
C ASP A 80 17.35 -5.83 -11.71
N GLY A 81 16.60 -4.84 -11.20
CA GLY A 81 15.16 -4.68 -11.43
C GLY A 81 14.29 -5.58 -10.57
N ARG A 82 14.86 -6.26 -9.56
CA ARG A 82 14.07 -7.09 -8.62
C ARG A 82 13.30 -6.20 -7.67
N VAL A 83 12.02 -6.52 -7.49
CA VAL A 83 11.14 -5.85 -6.54
C VAL A 83 11.46 -6.33 -5.13
N ALA A 84 11.65 -5.39 -4.21
CA ALA A 84 11.85 -5.65 -2.79
C ALA A 84 10.80 -4.90 -1.96
N VAL A 85 10.22 -5.59 -0.97
CA VAL A 85 9.26 -5.02 -0.02
C VAL A 85 9.97 -4.58 1.24
N HIS A 86 9.64 -3.39 1.73
CA HIS A 86 10.19 -2.80 2.95
C HIS A 86 9.05 -2.47 3.90
N LEU A 87 8.98 -3.19 5.00
CA LEU A 87 7.90 -3.07 5.97
C LEU A 87 8.16 -1.94 6.97
N VAL A 88 7.08 -1.30 7.43
CA VAL A 88 7.11 -0.29 8.50
C VAL A 88 6.57 -0.81 9.84
N GLU A 89 5.94 -1.97 9.80
CA GLU A 89 5.46 -2.69 10.97
C GLU A 89 5.73 -4.19 10.80
N ASN A 90 5.69 -4.92 11.92
CA ASN A 90 5.78 -6.38 11.86
C ASN A 90 4.44 -6.94 11.38
N VAL A 91 4.49 -7.74 10.33
CA VAL A 91 3.34 -8.51 9.84
C VAL A 91 3.53 -9.98 10.17
N ASP A 92 2.45 -10.75 10.19
CA ASP A 92 2.55 -12.19 10.40
C ASP A 92 3.25 -12.90 9.22
N ALA A 93 3.63 -14.17 9.44
CA ALA A 93 4.35 -14.95 8.45
C ALA A 93 3.56 -15.17 7.15
N ALA A 94 2.23 -15.22 7.22
CA ALA A 94 1.38 -15.41 6.04
C ALA A 94 1.37 -14.15 5.17
N ALA A 95 1.23 -12.98 5.78
CA ALA A 95 1.32 -11.68 5.12
C ALA A 95 2.71 -11.46 4.51
N SER A 96 3.77 -11.75 5.27
CA SER A 96 5.15 -11.66 4.76
C SER A 96 5.36 -12.54 3.51
N LYS A 97 4.90 -13.79 3.55
CA LYS A 97 4.97 -14.72 2.41
C LYS A 97 4.13 -14.25 1.22
N ALA A 98 2.95 -13.70 1.47
CA ALA A 98 2.07 -13.18 0.41
C ALA A 98 2.68 -11.96 -0.28
N LEU A 99 3.25 -11.03 0.49
CA LEU A 99 3.96 -9.85 -0.05
C LEU A 99 5.21 -10.24 -0.82
N ALA A 100 5.99 -11.21 -0.34
CA ALA A 100 7.14 -11.73 -1.07
C ALA A 100 6.71 -12.33 -2.43
N ARG A 101 5.63 -13.11 -2.45
CA ARG A 101 5.07 -13.62 -3.71
C ARG A 101 4.63 -12.49 -4.66
N LYS A 102 4.00 -11.42 -4.14
CA LYS A 102 3.66 -10.26 -4.96
C LYS A 102 4.88 -9.53 -5.52
N ALA A 103 5.98 -9.49 -4.77
CA ALA A 103 7.24 -8.96 -5.26
C ALA A 103 7.81 -9.82 -6.40
N ASP A 104 7.79 -11.14 -6.27
CA ASP A 104 8.23 -12.07 -7.32
C ASP A 104 7.35 -11.96 -8.58
N GLU A 105 6.02 -11.94 -8.42
CA GLU A 105 5.05 -11.75 -9.51
C GLU A 105 5.30 -10.43 -10.24
N LEU A 106 5.47 -9.33 -9.50
CA LEU A 106 5.72 -8.02 -10.10
C LEU A 106 7.10 -7.94 -10.76
N THR A 107 8.12 -8.56 -10.18
CA THR A 107 9.46 -8.66 -10.79
C THR A 107 9.39 -9.39 -12.13
N ALA A 108 8.70 -10.53 -12.18
CA ALA A 108 8.54 -11.30 -13.41
C ALA A 108 7.73 -10.54 -14.45
N TRP A 109 6.65 -9.86 -14.03
CA TRP A 109 5.82 -9.07 -14.93
C TRP A 109 6.55 -7.86 -15.54
N LEU A 110 7.43 -7.22 -14.76
CA LEU A 110 8.23 -6.09 -15.24
C LEU A 110 9.36 -6.51 -16.18
N ASP A 111 9.75 -7.79 -16.21
CA ASP A 111 10.73 -8.35 -17.15
C ASP A 111 12.03 -7.51 -17.26
N GLY A 112 12.59 -7.13 -16.12
CA GLY A 112 13.81 -6.32 -16.02
C GLY A 112 13.60 -4.81 -16.26
N VAL A 113 12.40 -4.36 -16.63
CA VAL A 113 12.09 -2.92 -16.73
C VAL A 113 12.15 -2.28 -15.35
N ARG A 114 12.97 -1.23 -15.22
CA ARG A 114 13.11 -0.44 -13.99
C ARG A 114 12.24 0.80 -14.06
N ILE A 115 11.35 0.95 -13.08
CA ILE A 115 10.44 2.08 -12.93
C ILE A 115 11.01 3.03 -11.89
N ALA A 116 11.35 4.25 -12.32
CA ALA A 116 11.74 5.30 -11.39
C ALA A 116 10.50 5.80 -10.62
N ALA A 117 10.54 5.71 -9.29
CA ALA A 117 9.51 6.31 -8.45
C ALA A 117 9.56 7.83 -8.59
N ARG A 118 8.58 8.41 -9.28
CA ARG A 118 8.48 9.88 -9.50
C ARG A 118 8.27 10.65 -8.20
N PHE A 119 7.60 10.03 -7.23
CA PHE A 119 7.34 10.57 -5.90
C PHE A 119 7.81 9.56 -4.84
N PRO A 120 9.13 9.41 -4.64
CA PRO A 120 9.64 8.42 -3.71
C PRO A 120 9.38 8.88 -2.27
N SER A 121 8.75 8.00 -1.49
CA SER A 121 8.50 8.24 -0.07
C SER A 121 9.82 8.21 0.73
N PRO A 122 9.86 8.77 1.95
CA PRO A 122 11.03 8.65 2.82
C PRO A 122 11.50 7.21 3.03
N LEU A 123 10.59 6.24 3.15
CA LEU A 123 10.92 4.83 3.28
C LEU A 123 11.54 4.26 2.00
N SER A 124 10.94 4.52 0.82
CA SER A 124 11.50 4.04 -0.44
C SER A 124 12.90 4.63 -0.69
N LYS A 125 13.15 5.88 -0.28
CA LYS A 125 14.47 6.52 -0.39
C LYS A 125 15.51 5.86 0.52
N SER A 126 15.16 5.52 1.75
CA SER A 126 16.10 4.91 2.69
C SER A 126 16.42 3.45 2.34
N ALA A 127 15.47 2.78 1.68
CA ALA A 127 15.60 1.42 1.17
C ALA A 127 16.52 1.30 -0.06
N ILE A 128 16.50 2.30 -0.94
CA ILE A 128 17.43 2.40 -2.08
C ILE A 128 18.75 2.98 -1.58
N LYS A 129 19.52 2.22 -0.80
CA LYS A 129 20.92 2.57 -0.56
C LYS A 129 21.70 2.31 -1.84
N ARG A 130 22.45 3.34 -2.27
CA ARG A 130 23.35 3.31 -3.44
C ARG A 130 24.42 2.24 -3.31
#